data_AF-A0A1C7D5Q9-F1
#
_entry.id   AF-A0A1C7D5Q9-F1
#
_cell.length_a   1.000
_cell.length_b   1.000
_cell.length_c   1.000
_cell.angle_alpha   90.00
_cell.angle_beta   90.00
_cell.angle_gamma   90.00
#
_symmetry.space_group_name_H-M   'P 1'
#
loop_
_entity.id
_entity.type
_entity.pdbx_description
1 polymer ?
#
loop_
_entity_poly.entity_id
_entity_poly.type
_entity_poly.pdbx_seq_one_letter_code
_entity_poly.pdbx_strand_id
1 'polypeptide(L)'
;MGWLRDKWNSRNWMLVPLILAVPVVAFIYVWLDPYGPPEGSESRPPTFEVFLPDLWPGDPDSEPTRGMDFVASIYGTVIEAPVLRAGMVDARVGRGSTSGTVAEDVARFVRAWPSVTVLDEGVRPEYSTLEMRPEHSATGATLLLREGCLRARKEGWDEEHLVIPFGPIDLFRDAQGYLAVGQPDGAAEYQLRIGEPGGLVWLSPVDDAQLEGVAAFREACGDAPIALMTGTPKRLPDCSAAFLAIEAEKQRHYDAAYAAQKDEAEACRAANESRAAVESKRVGPRTPPAPCPPLLNTPPPIEAIGGDVCRHPDAPVTPGPKPQMPPPPPPGLSESTIVR
;
A
#
# COMPACT_ATOMS: atom_id res chain seq x y z
N MET A 1 19.76 -53.01 -60.13
CA MET A 1 19.69 -51.75 -59.34
C MET A 1 18.31 -51.64 -58.67
N GLY A 2 18.01 -52.49 -57.67
CA GLY A 2 16.65 -52.59 -57.12
C GLY A 2 16.57 -53.05 -55.67
N TRP A 3 17.63 -52.89 -54.88
CA TRP A 3 17.69 -53.41 -53.51
C TRP A 3 17.94 -52.37 -52.41
N LEU A 4 18.09 -51.09 -52.79
CA LEU A 4 18.26 -49.96 -51.87
C LEU A 4 17.00 -49.11 -51.70
N ARG A 5 15.90 -49.44 -52.39
CA ARG A 5 14.66 -48.64 -52.36
C ARG A 5 13.65 -49.08 -51.30
N ASP A 6 13.78 -50.30 -50.76
CA ASP A 6 12.75 -50.89 -49.88
C ASP A 6 13.05 -50.81 -48.38
N LYS A 7 14.27 -50.40 -47.97
CA LYS A 7 14.60 -50.22 -46.54
C LYS A 7 14.40 -48.80 -46.00
N TRP A 8 13.82 -47.91 -46.81
CA TRP A 8 13.57 -46.52 -46.45
C TRP A 8 12.07 -46.23 -46.30
N ASN A 9 11.28 -47.16 -45.72
CA ASN A 9 9.82 -46.99 -45.80
C ASN A 9 8.97 -47.41 -44.59
N SER A 10 9.49 -47.40 -43.36
CA SER A 10 8.58 -47.49 -42.20
C SER A 10 9.01 -46.76 -40.92
N ARG A 11 10.31 -46.53 -40.69
CA ARG A 11 10.75 -45.84 -39.45
C ARG A 11 10.91 -44.32 -39.56
N ASN A 12 10.97 -43.75 -40.77
CA ASN A 12 11.14 -42.30 -40.94
C ASN A 12 9.83 -41.53 -41.07
N TRP A 13 8.70 -42.21 -41.34
CA TRP A 13 7.39 -41.54 -41.48
C TRP A 13 6.85 -40.97 -40.16
N MET A 14 7.34 -41.42 -39.00
CA MET A 14 7.03 -40.78 -37.71
C MET A 14 7.89 -39.54 -37.41
N LEU A 15 9.07 -39.43 -38.01
CA LEU A 15 9.96 -38.28 -37.80
C LEU A 15 9.58 -37.09 -38.67
N VAL A 16 9.01 -37.32 -39.87
CA VAL A 16 8.55 -36.24 -40.76
C VAL A 16 7.50 -35.33 -40.12
N PRO A 17 6.41 -35.81 -39.48
CA PRO A 17 5.46 -34.95 -38.79
C PRO A 17 6.09 -34.28 -37.56
N LEU A 18 7.05 -34.91 -36.87
CA LEU A 18 7.75 -34.29 -35.75
C LEU A 18 8.65 -33.13 -36.23
N ILE A 19 9.41 -33.33 -37.30
CA ILE A 19 10.29 -32.31 -37.91
C ILE A 19 9.48 -31.16 -38.51
N LEU A 20 8.27 -31.41 -39.00
CA LEU A 20 7.36 -30.37 -39.47
C LEU A 20 6.57 -29.71 -38.32
N ALA A 21 6.25 -30.45 -37.27
CA ALA A 21 5.55 -29.92 -36.11
C ALA A 21 6.45 -29.05 -35.24
N VAL A 22 7.73 -29.36 -35.09
CA VAL A 22 8.67 -28.55 -34.28
C VAL A 22 8.75 -27.08 -34.73
N PRO A 23 8.98 -26.73 -36.01
CA PRO A 23 8.99 -25.35 -36.44
C PRO A 23 7.59 -24.71 -36.39
N VAL A 24 6.51 -25.48 -36.56
CA VAL A 24 5.14 -24.97 -36.42
C VAL A 24 4.80 -24.69 -34.95
N VAL A 25 5.18 -25.57 -34.02
CA VAL A 25 5.01 -25.40 -32.57
C VAL A 25 5.92 -24.29 -32.06
N ALA A 26 7.17 -24.21 -32.52
CA ALA A 26 8.07 -23.10 -32.18
C ALA A 26 7.58 -21.77 -32.75
N PHE A 27 7.07 -21.76 -33.99
CA PHE A 27 6.43 -20.58 -34.57
C PHE A 27 5.17 -20.22 -33.78
N ILE A 28 4.31 -21.17 -33.43
CA ILE A 28 3.13 -20.97 -32.59
C ILE A 28 3.53 -20.48 -31.19
N TYR A 29 4.60 -20.98 -30.59
CA TYR A 29 5.10 -20.51 -29.28
C TYR A 29 5.58 -19.07 -29.36
N VAL A 30 6.37 -18.73 -30.39
CA VAL A 30 6.86 -17.36 -30.65
C VAL A 30 5.74 -16.39 -31.06
N TRP A 31 4.66 -16.88 -31.69
CA TRP A 31 3.52 -16.06 -32.12
C TRP A 31 2.36 -15.99 -31.13
N LEU A 32 2.21 -16.98 -30.24
CA LEU A 32 1.25 -16.98 -29.13
C LEU A 32 1.82 -16.33 -27.87
N ASP A 33 3.09 -15.93 -27.87
CA ASP A 33 3.71 -15.14 -26.81
C ASP A 33 3.94 -13.64 -27.16
N PRO A 34 2.95 -12.90 -27.71
CA PRO A 34 3.05 -11.43 -27.80
C PRO A 34 2.76 -10.74 -26.46
N TYR A 35 2.60 -11.51 -25.38
CA TYR A 35 2.31 -11.02 -24.03
C TYR A 35 3.21 -11.63 -22.93
N GLY A 36 4.29 -12.29 -23.31
CA GLY A 36 5.40 -12.50 -22.39
C GLY A 36 5.93 -11.11 -22.01
N PRO A 37 6.00 -10.76 -20.70
CA PRO A 37 6.59 -9.50 -20.29
C PRO A 37 8.00 -9.43 -20.91
N PRO A 38 8.38 -8.30 -21.52
CA PRO A 38 9.58 -8.22 -22.37
C PRO A 38 10.78 -8.87 -21.66
N GLU A 39 11.55 -9.72 -22.35
CA GLU A 39 12.79 -10.28 -21.80
C GLU A 39 13.68 -9.13 -21.29
N GLY A 40 13.75 -8.98 -19.97
CA GLY A 40 14.38 -7.83 -19.29
C GLY A 40 13.48 -7.07 -18.31
N SER A 41 12.15 -7.24 -18.36
CA SER A 41 11.24 -6.80 -17.29
C SER A 41 11.13 -7.89 -16.22
N GLU A 42 12.25 -8.24 -15.60
CA GLU A 42 12.14 -8.63 -14.19
C GLU A 42 11.56 -7.41 -13.49
N SER A 43 10.30 -7.52 -13.04
CA SER A 43 9.64 -6.57 -12.15
C SER A 43 10.50 -6.45 -10.88
N ARG A 44 11.57 -5.66 -10.94
CA ARG A 44 12.34 -5.33 -9.76
C ARG A 44 11.42 -4.52 -8.86
N PRO A 45 11.34 -4.86 -7.57
CA PRO A 45 10.55 -4.07 -6.64
C PRO A 45 11.06 -2.62 -6.65
N PRO A 46 10.18 -1.63 -6.48
CA PRO A 46 10.59 -0.23 -6.46
C PRO A 46 11.62 -0.01 -5.35
N THR A 47 12.62 0.81 -5.67
CA THR A 47 13.66 1.29 -4.76
C THR A 47 13.36 2.73 -4.36
N PHE A 48 13.67 3.05 -3.11
CA PHE A 48 13.38 4.33 -2.50
C PHE A 48 14.63 4.93 -1.87
N GLU A 49 14.86 6.22 -2.09
CA GLU A 49 15.84 6.99 -1.34
C GLU A 49 15.17 7.60 -0.12
N VAL A 50 15.65 7.22 1.06
CA VAL A 50 15.24 7.80 2.34
C VAL A 50 16.26 8.86 2.72
N PHE A 51 15.79 10.08 2.95
CA PHE A 51 16.61 11.18 3.44
C PHE A 51 15.99 11.79 4.69
N LEU A 52 16.85 12.24 5.61
CA LEU A 52 16.45 12.99 6.78
C LEU A 52 16.68 14.47 6.50
N PRO A 53 15.62 15.26 6.18
CA PRO A 53 15.76 16.70 6.11
C PRO A 53 16.23 17.24 7.47
N ASP A 54 17.06 18.27 7.44
CA ASP A 54 17.42 19.01 8.65
C ASP A 54 16.13 19.57 9.26
N LEU A 55 15.77 19.03 10.42
CA LEU A 55 14.71 19.61 11.24
C LEU A 55 15.22 20.97 11.71
N TRP A 56 14.45 22.03 11.43
CA TRP A 56 14.69 23.30 12.09
C TRP A 56 14.75 23.05 13.60
N PRO A 57 15.63 23.74 14.35
CA PRO A 57 15.88 23.46 15.77
C PRO A 57 14.64 23.57 16.67
N GLY A 58 13.50 23.97 16.10
CA GLY A 58 12.25 24.23 16.78
C GLY A 58 12.33 25.47 17.65
N ASP A 59 11.20 26.00 18.04
CA ASP A 59 11.17 27.07 19.02
C ASP A 59 11.55 26.51 20.41
N PRO A 60 12.65 26.98 21.04
CA PRO A 60 13.09 26.51 22.36
C PRO A 60 12.10 26.84 23.49
N ASP A 61 11.11 27.70 23.23
CA ASP A 61 10.05 28.06 24.16
C ASP A 61 8.74 27.30 23.90
N SER A 62 8.63 26.46 22.85
CA SER A 62 7.40 25.71 22.60
C SER A 62 6.99 24.82 23.77
N GLU A 63 5.73 24.91 24.15
CA GLU A 63 5.17 24.01 25.15
C GLU A 63 4.93 22.61 24.55
N PRO A 64 5.02 21.55 25.37
CA PRO A 64 4.57 20.23 24.99
C PRO A 64 3.15 20.24 24.40
N THR A 65 2.90 19.36 23.45
CA THR A 65 1.54 19.12 22.96
C THR A 65 0.74 18.27 23.96
N ARG A 66 -0.59 18.33 23.90
CA ARG A 66 -1.45 17.58 24.82
C ARG A 66 -1.26 16.08 24.61
N GLY A 67 -1.12 15.35 25.72
CA GLY A 67 -0.89 13.90 25.72
C GLY A 67 0.55 13.48 25.39
N MET A 68 1.49 14.44 25.36
CA MET A 68 2.92 14.15 25.18
C MET A 68 3.64 14.06 26.50
N ASP A 69 4.37 12.96 26.67
CA ASP A 69 5.29 12.71 27.76
C ASP A 69 6.75 12.85 27.28
N PHE A 70 7.64 13.17 28.22
CA PHE A 70 9.08 13.21 28.00
C PHE A 70 9.73 12.08 28.78
N VAL A 71 10.24 11.10 28.05
CA VAL A 71 11.15 10.09 28.62
C VAL A 71 12.53 10.72 28.81
N ALA A 72 13.52 9.98 29.32
CA ALA A 72 14.87 10.51 29.54
C ALA A 72 15.51 11.14 28.27
N SER A 73 15.06 10.73 27.08
CA SER A 73 15.33 11.44 25.84
C SER A 73 14.48 12.72 25.79
N ILE A 74 15.09 13.90 25.65
CA ILE A 74 14.43 15.22 25.51
C ILE A 74 13.32 15.31 24.43
N TYR A 75 13.13 14.26 23.64
CA TYR A 75 12.12 14.12 22.60
C TYR A 75 10.76 13.65 23.14
N GLY A 76 9.70 13.99 22.41
CA GLY A 76 8.33 13.69 22.80
C GLY A 76 7.95 12.23 22.58
N THR A 77 7.12 11.72 23.48
CA THR A 77 6.43 10.44 23.34
C THR A 77 4.93 10.66 23.44
N VAL A 78 4.18 10.22 22.44
CA VAL A 78 2.72 10.27 22.39
C VAL A 78 2.24 8.91 21.92
N ILE A 79 1.58 8.17 22.82
CA ILE A 79 1.10 6.80 22.53
C ILE A 79 -0.41 6.66 22.63
N GLU A 80 -1.08 7.64 23.23
CA GLU A 80 -2.52 7.68 23.42
C GLU A 80 -3.05 9.09 23.17
N ALA A 81 -4.13 9.19 22.40
CA ALA A 81 -4.88 10.41 22.20
C ALA A 81 -6.39 10.08 22.09
N PRO A 82 -7.27 11.01 22.48
CA PRO A 82 -8.70 10.77 22.42
C PRO A 82 -9.18 10.64 20.98
N VAL A 83 -10.00 9.61 20.75
CA VAL A 83 -10.65 9.33 19.47
C VAL A 83 -11.54 10.49 19.05
N LEU A 84 -11.39 10.94 17.81
CA LEU A 84 -12.31 11.86 17.17
C LEU A 84 -12.87 11.24 15.91
N ARG A 85 -14.19 11.34 15.77
CA ARG A 85 -14.85 11.08 14.49
C ARG A 85 -14.94 12.37 13.71
N ALA A 86 -14.76 12.30 12.41
CA ALA A 86 -14.89 13.45 11.53
C ALA A 86 -15.97 13.19 10.48
N GLY A 87 -16.80 14.19 10.21
CA GLY A 87 -17.67 14.16 9.04
C GLY A 87 -16.79 14.09 7.78
N MET A 88 -17.03 13.11 6.93
CA MET A 88 -16.31 13.01 5.67
C MET A 88 -16.71 14.16 4.75
N VAL A 89 -15.74 14.71 4.05
CA VAL A 89 -15.95 15.83 3.11
C VAL A 89 -15.62 15.40 1.68
N ASP A 90 -16.14 16.15 0.70
CA ASP A 90 -15.71 15.98 -0.68
C ASP A 90 -14.21 16.27 -0.78
N ALA A 91 -13.42 15.31 -1.26
CA ALA A 91 -11.98 15.43 -1.38
C ALA A 91 -11.53 16.61 -2.27
N ARG A 92 -12.38 17.08 -3.18
CA ARG A 92 -12.11 18.25 -4.04
C ARG A 92 -12.13 19.57 -3.29
N VAL A 93 -12.85 19.62 -2.16
CA VAL A 93 -13.08 20.84 -1.37
C VAL A 93 -12.38 20.76 -0.02
N GLY A 94 -12.27 19.56 0.55
CA GLY A 94 -11.77 19.35 1.90
C GLY A 94 -10.28 19.04 2.03
N ARG A 95 -9.57 18.86 0.90
CA ARG A 95 -8.12 18.65 0.94
C ARG A 95 -7.40 19.96 1.22
N GLY A 96 -6.56 19.96 2.24
CA GLY A 96 -5.61 21.03 2.52
C GLY A 96 -4.34 20.90 1.69
N SER A 97 -3.46 21.89 1.80
CA SER A 97 -2.09 21.79 1.32
C SER A 97 -1.23 20.99 2.29
N THR A 98 -0.19 20.34 1.76
CA THR A 98 0.87 19.74 2.57
C THR A 98 2.23 20.19 2.08
N SER A 99 3.16 20.36 3.01
CA SER A 99 4.55 20.75 2.74
C SER A 99 5.53 19.59 2.87
N GLY A 100 5.13 18.50 3.53
CA GLY A 100 6.00 17.40 3.91
C GLY A 100 6.93 17.74 5.07
N THR A 101 6.56 18.69 5.93
CA THR A 101 7.44 19.22 6.98
C THR A 101 6.85 19.07 8.38
N VAL A 102 7.72 19.24 9.38
CA VAL A 102 7.32 19.33 10.78
C VAL A 102 7.15 20.81 11.13
N ALA A 103 6.00 21.17 11.70
CA ALA A 103 5.75 22.55 12.12
C ALA A 103 6.76 22.99 13.19
N GLU A 104 7.15 24.27 13.14
CA GLU A 104 8.23 24.83 13.96
C GLU A 104 7.97 24.70 15.47
N ASP A 105 6.71 24.82 15.89
CA ASP A 105 6.29 24.72 17.29
C ASP A 105 6.37 23.29 17.85
N VAL A 106 6.50 22.28 16.98
CA VAL A 106 6.60 20.86 17.37
C VAL A 106 7.95 20.23 17.03
N ALA A 107 8.75 20.84 16.15
CA ALA A 107 10.01 20.29 15.64
C ALA A 107 11.01 19.87 16.73
N ARG A 108 11.12 20.65 17.82
CA ARG A 108 12.01 20.34 18.95
C ARG A 108 11.70 19.02 19.67
N PHE A 109 10.49 18.48 19.50
CA PHE A 109 10.06 17.24 20.13
C PHE A 109 10.26 16.02 19.24
N VAL A 110 10.72 16.23 18.01
CA VAL A 110 10.88 15.21 16.98
C VAL A 110 12.37 14.95 16.80
N ARG A 111 12.73 13.67 16.80
CA ARG A 111 14.12 13.24 16.65
C ARG A 111 14.49 13.08 15.18
N ALA A 112 13.57 12.51 14.39
CA ALA A 112 13.74 12.38 12.96
C ALA A 112 12.37 12.35 12.27
N TRP A 113 12.28 13.01 11.11
CA TRP A 113 11.12 12.98 10.23
C TRP A 113 11.60 12.67 8.80
N PRO A 114 11.61 11.39 8.39
CA PRO A 114 12.16 11.00 7.10
C PRO A 114 11.25 11.46 5.96
N SER A 115 11.87 11.74 4.82
CA SER A 115 11.20 11.92 3.54
C SER A 115 11.75 10.91 2.54
N VAL A 116 10.95 10.58 1.54
CA VAL A 116 11.25 9.50 0.60
C VAL A 116 11.05 9.95 -0.84
N THR A 117 11.99 9.60 -1.71
CA THR A 117 11.89 9.79 -3.16
C THR A 117 12.02 8.43 -3.86
N VAL A 118 11.32 8.26 -4.99
CA VAL A 118 11.41 7.03 -5.79
C VAL A 118 12.62 7.15 -6.72
N LEU A 119 13.52 6.17 -6.70
CA LEU A 119 14.77 6.22 -7.48
C LEU A 119 14.60 5.65 -8.90
N ASP A 120 13.82 4.58 -9.06
CA ASP A 120 13.59 3.94 -10.36
C ASP A 120 12.18 4.23 -10.91
N GLU A 121 12.07 5.24 -11.78
CA GLU A 121 10.84 5.57 -12.53
C GLU A 121 10.57 4.59 -13.71
N GLY A 122 11.50 3.68 -14.01
CA GLY A 122 11.49 2.81 -15.19
C GLY A 122 10.40 1.72 -15.18
N VAL A 123 9.88 1.42 -14.00
CA VAL A 123 8.56 0.80 -13.85
C VAL A 123 7.64 1.98 -13.69
N ARG A 124 6.76 2.27 -14.66
CA ARG A 124 5.60 3.13 -14.38
C ARG A 124 5.00 2.52 -13.14
N PRO A 125 5.08 3.16 -11.96
CA PRO A 125 4.41 2.59 -10.85
C PRO A 125 2.97 2.73 -11.31
N GLU A 126 2.30 1.61 -11.43
CA GLU A 126 0.98 1.59 -10.85
C GLU A 126 1.20 2.11 -9.42
N TYR A 127 1.22 3.44 -9.25
CA TYR A 127 1.17 4.12 -7.97
C TYR A 127 -0.19 3.79 -7.33
N SER A 128 -1.12 3.24 -8.12
CA SER A 128 -2.30 2.48 -7.74
C SER A 128 -2.01 1.10 -7.11
N THR A 129 -0.77 0.61 -7.10
CA THR A 129 -0.35 -0.74 -6.65
C THR A 129 1.10 -0.83 -6.11
N LEU A 130 1.51 0.02 -5.15
CA LEU A 130 2.05 -0.62 -3.95
C LEU A 130 0.84 -1.37 -3.40
N GLU A 131 0.68 -2.61 -3.90
CA GLU A 131 -0.60 -3.30 -4.01
C GLU A 131 -1.42 -3.00 -2.76
N MET A 132 -2.60 -2.38 -2.91
CA MET A 132 -3.61 -2.37 -1.84
C MET A 132 -4.10 -3.81 -1.64
N ARG A 133 -3.18 -4.72 -1.31
CA ARG A 133 -3.53 -6.01 -0.79
C ARG A 133 -4.27 -5.75 0.51
N PRO A 134 -5.35 -6.48 0.80
CA PRO A 134 -6.12 -6.30 2.03
C PRO A 134 -5.25 -6.28 3.30
N GLU A 135 -4.11 -6.96 3.31
CA GLU A 135 -3.10 -6.96 4.38
C GLU A 135 -2.42 -5.60 4.60
N HIS A 136 -2.30 -4.75 3.57
CA HIS A 136 -1.86 -3.36 3.65
C HIS A 136 -2.98 -2.43 4.14
N SER A 137 -3.90 -2.98 4.95
CA SER A 137 -5.18 -2.38 5.30
C SER A 137 -5.06 -0.92 5.74
N ALA A 138 -6.05 -0.18 5.24
CA ALA A 138 -6.37 1.21 5.52
C ALA A 138 -6.92 1.44 6.94
N THR A 139 -7.01 0.43 7.80
CA THR A 139 -7.86 0.44 9.01
C THR A 139 -7.18 -0.27 10.17
N GLY A 140 -7.35 0.29 11.38
CA GLY A 140 -6.94 -0.36 12.64
C GLY A 140 -5.48 -0.13 13.05
N ALA A 141 -4.70 0.62 12.28
CA ALA A 141 -3.39 1.09 12.72
C ALA A 141 -3.52 2.31 13.64
N THR A 142 -2.65 2.39 14.64
CA THR A 142 -2.46 3.56 15.50
C THR A 142 -1.08 4.13 15.23
N LEU A 143 -1.00 5.39 14.81
CA LEU A 143 0.27 6.10 14.73
C LEU A 143 0.71 6.53 16.12
N LEU A 144 1.98 6.35 16.43
CA LEU A 144 2.58 6.64 17.73
C LEU A 144 3.82 7.50 17.51
N LEU A 145 4.18 8.31 18.49
CA LEU A 145 5.49 8.94 18.56
C LEU A 145 6.18 8.36 19.79
N ARG A 146 7.35 7.75 19.61
CA ARG A 146 8.19 7.31 20.74
C ARG A 146 9.56 7.91 20.62
N GLU A 147 9.98 8.64 21.64
CA GLU A 147 11.28 9.31 21.70
C GLU A 147 11.57 10.14 20.43
N GLY A 148 10.53 10.84 19.93
CA GLY A 148 10.61 11.68 18.74
C GLY A 148 10.61 10.95 17.41
N CYS A 149 10.35 9.64 17.38
CA CYS A 149 10.29 8.83 16.16
C CYS A 149 8.87 8.33 15.89
N LEU A 150 8.40 8.51 14.65
CA LEU A 150 7.07 8.06 14.22
C LEU A 150 7.04 6.53 14.07
N ARG A 151 6.05 5.91 14.69
CA ARG A 151 5.82 4.47 14.69
C ARG A 151 4.37 4.16 14.37
N ALA A 152 4.11 2.92 14.00
CA ALA A 152 2.77 2.38 13.85
C ALA A 152 2.63 1.07 14.60
N ARG A 153 1.49 0.93 15.27
CA ARG A 153 1.01 -0.33 15.84
C ARG A 153 -0.24 -0.75 15.09
N LYS A 154 -0.28 -1.99 14.59
CA LYS A 154 -1.40 -2.55 13.84
C LYS A 154 -1.74 -3.93 14.39
N GLU A 155 -3.02 -4.28 14.40
CA GLU A 155 -3.44 -5.65 14.73
C GLU A 155 -2.83 -6.65 13.73
N GLY A 156 -2.31 -7.76 14.25
CA GLY A 156 -1.62 -8.77 13.45
C GLY A 156 -0.13 -8.48 13.20
N TRP A 157 0.41 -7.37 13.69
CA TRP A 157 1.86 -7.13 13.75
C TRP A 157 2.41 -7.56 15.10
N ASP A 158 3.54 -8.29 15.08
CA ASP A 158 4.21 -8.76 16.29
C ASP A 158 4.88 -7.60 17.07
N GLU A 159 5.24 -6.52 16.37
CA GLU A 159 5.91 -5.35 16.94
C GLU A 159 5.54 -4.03 16.25
N GLU A 160 5.90 -2.91 16.89
CA GLU A 160 5.71 -1.57 16.33
C GLU A 160 6.71 -1.32 15.21
N HIS A 161 6.22 -0.85 14.06
CA HIS A 161 7.09 -0.52 12.93
C HIS A 161 7.44 0.97 12.94
N LEU A 162 8.65 1.32 12.53
CA LEU A 162 9.00 2.68 12.15
C LEU A 162 8.22 3.08 10.89
N VAL A 163 7.73 4.32 10.87
CA VAL A 163 6.92 4.81 9.75
C VAL A 163 7.71 5.84 8.96
N ILE A 164 7.77 5.63 7.65
CA ILE A 164 8.27 6.63 6.69
C ILE A 164 7.07 7.16 5.90
N PRO A 165 6.72 8.45 6.05
CA PRO A 165 5.68 9.08 5.24
C PRO A 165 6.02 9.02 3.75
N PHE A 166 5.16 8.41 2.94
CA PHE A 166 5.31 8.41 1.48
C PHE A 166 4.50 9.56 0.88
N GLY A 167 5.20 10.60 0.44
CA GLY A 167 4.61 11.85 -0.05
C GLY A 167 4.54 12.95 1.02
N PRO A 168 4.08 14.16 0.65
CA PRO A 168 4.10 15.30 1.55
C PRO A 168 3.02 15.14 2.63
N ILE A 169 3.43 14.76 3.84
CA ILE A 169 2.58 14.65 5.03
C ILE A 169 3.21 15.50 6.13
N ASP A 170 2.43 16.41 6.69
CA ASP A 170 2.90 17.32 7.72
C ASP A 170 2.67 16.74 9.12
N LEU A 171 3.54 17.12 10.07
CA LEU A 171 3.37 16.90 11.50
C LEU A 171 3.16 18.26 12.18
N PHE A 172 2.04 18.42 12.87
CA PHE A 172 1.62 19.72 13.40
C PHE A 172 0.76 19.58 14.66
N ARG A 173 0.45 20.71 15.30
CA ARG A 173 -0.49 20.76 16.41
C ARG A 173 -1.90 21.07 15.89
N ASP A 174 -2.87 20.22 16.22
CA ASP A 174 -4.26 20.44 15.84
C ASP A 174 -4.89 21.60 16.62
N ALA A 175 -6.11 22.01 16.22
CA ALA A 175 -6.83 23.11 16.86
C ALA A 175 -7.13 22.90 18.36
N GLN A 176 -7.10 21.65 18.85
CA GLN A 176 -7.28 21.33 20.26
C GLN A 176 -5.97 21.16 21.02
N GLY A 177 -4.83 21.39 20.37
CA GLY A 177 -3.52 21.32 20.98
C GLY A 177 -2.91 19.92 21.07
N TYR A 178 -3.39 18.94 20.28
CA TYR A 178 -2.80 17.60 20.19
C TYR A 178 -1.88 17.48 18.98
N LEU A 179 -0.90 16.58 19.02
CA LEU A 179 -0.06 16.27 17.87
C LEU A 179 -0.88 15.52 16.81
N ALA A 180 -0.79 15.96 15.56
CA ALA A 180 -1.50 15.36 14.45
C ALA A 180 -0.62 15.28 13.19
N VAL A 181 -0.96 14.31 12.34
CA VAL A 181 -0.37 14.12 11.02
C VAL A 181 -1.43 14.22 9.94
N GLY A 182 -1.03 14.72 8.77
CA GLY A 182 -1.91 14.83 7.61
C GLY A 182 -1.85 16.22 6.99
N GLN A 183 -3.00 16.89 6.89
CA GLN A 183 -3.17 18.17 6.18
C GLN A 183 -3.61 19.27 7.15
N PRO A 184 -2.73 20.20 7.56
CA PRO A 184 -3.02 21.16 8.63
C PRO A 184 -4.20 22.08 8.32
N ASP A 185 -4.29 22.53 7.07
CA ASP A 185 -5.37 23.42 6.59
C ASP A 185 -6.54 22.66 5.95
N GLY A 186 -6.50 21.32 6.00
CA GLY A 186 -7.55 20.45 5.47
C GLY A 186 -8.72 20.29 6.44
N ALA A 187 -9.78 19.62 5.98
CA ALA A 187 -10.86 19.22 6.86
C ALA A 187 -10.39 18.26 7.97
N ALA A 188 -11.12 18.22 9.08
CA ALA A 188 -10.80 17.38 10.25
C ALA A 188 -10.68 15.87 9.94
N GLU A 189 -11.25 15.40 8.82
CA GLU A 189 -11.06 14.04 8.29
C GLU A 189 -9.60 13.75 7.96
N TYR A 190 -8.84 14.72 7.43
CA TYR A 190 -7.46 14.59 6.96
C TYR A 190 -6.42 14.95 8.03
N GLN A 191 -6.81 14.96 9.30
CA GLN A 191 -5.95 15.28 10.43
C GLN A 191 -6.07 14.16 11.47
N LEU A 192 -5.18 13.18 11.43
CA LEU A 192 -5.18 12.08 12.39
C LEU A 192 -4.25 12.40 13.55
N ARG A 193 -4.72 12.29 14.80
CA ARG A 193 -3.83 12.51 15.95
C ARG A 193 -2.85 11.36 16.13
N ILE A 194 -1.65 11.68 16.58
CA ILE A 194 -0.74 10.68 17.11
C ILE A 194 -1.33 10.11 18.41
N GLY A 195 -1.36 8.78 18.54
CA GLY A 195 -1.96 8.05 19.64
C GLY A 195 -3.47 7.79 19.49
N GLU A 196 -4.12 8.31 18.45
CA GLU A 196 -5.55 8.11 18.22
C GLU A 196 -5.80 6.70 17.63
N PRO A 197 -6.54 5.82 18.34
CA PRO A 197 -6.78 4.48 17.87
C PRO A 197 -7.81 4.44 16.74
N GLY A 198 -7.63 3.49 15.82
CA GLY A 198 -8.60 3.18 14.78
C GLY A 198 -8.55 4.10 13.56
N GLY A 199 -7.59 5.03 13.47
CA GLY A 199 -7.41 5.87 12.28
C GLY A 199 -7.28 5.07 10.98
N LEU A 200 -7.60 5.73 9.87
CA LEU A 200 -7.37 5.19 8.55
C LEU A 200 -5.95 5.50 8.09
N VAL A 201 -5.09 4.49 8.06
CA VAL A 201 -3.68 4.63 7.70
C VAL A 201 -3.31 3.49 6.76
N TRP A 202 -2.77 3.83 5.60
CA TRP A 202 -2.27 2.87 4.62
C TRP A 202 -0.80 2.62 4.91
N LEU A 203 -0.48 1.39 5.33
CA LEU A 203 0.87 0.99 5.70
C LEU A 203 1.30 -0.22 4.89
N SER A 204 2.43 -0.09 4.21
CA SER A 204 3.07 -1.16 3.46
C SER A 204 4.41 -1.49 4.12
N PRO A 205 4.60 -2.68 4.71
CA PRO A 205 5.91 -3.13 5.14
C PRO A 205 6.90 -3.08 3.98
N VAL A 206 8.12 -2.65 4.24
CA VAL A 206 9.18 -2.57 3.23
C VAL A 206 10.48 -3.14 3.78
N ASP A 207 11.19 -3.88 2.94
CA ASP A 207 12.51 -4.44 3.26
C ASP A 207 13.57 -3.34 3.16
N ASP A 208 14.56 -3.37 4.05
CA ASP A 208 15.73 -2.49 4.02
C ASP A 208 16.46 -2.54 2.68
N ALA A 209 16.45 -3.68 1.98
CA ALA A 209 17.04 -3.82 0.65
C ALA A 209 16.39 -2.90 -0.41
N GLN A 210 15.20 -2.38 -0.15
CA GLN A 210 14.49 -1.43 -1.01
C GLN A 210 14.71 0.04 -0.58
N LEU A 211 15.38 0.29 0.56
CA LEU A 211 15.52 1.61 1.17
C LEU A 211 16.98 2.06 1.18
N GLU A 212 17.39 2.83 0.18
CA GLU A 212 18.67 3.52 0.17
C GLU A 212 18.67 4.65 1.22
N GLY A 213 19.78 4.87 1.92
CA GLY A 213 19.90 5.95 2.91
C GLY A 213 19.23 5.71 4.28
N VAL A 214 18.58 4.56 4.48
CA VAL A 214 17.84 4.23 5.72
C VAL A 214 18.70 4.17 6.98
N ALA A 215 20.01 4.00 6.85
CA ALA A 215 20.95 3.88 7.98
C ALA A 215 20.89 5.08 8.93
N ALA A 216 20.78 6.31 8.40
CA ALA A 216 20.67 7.51 9.24
C ALA A 216 19.36 7.53 10.05
N PHE A 217 18.26 7.04 9.45
CA PHE A 217 16.99 6.92 10.15
C PHE A 217 17.04 5.85 11.24
N ARG A 218 17.71 4.71 11.00
CA ARG A 218 17.94 3.69 12.03
C ARG A 218 18.84 4.17 13.17
N GLU A 219 19.89 4.93 12.87
CA GLU A 219 20.74 5.54 13.90
C GLU A 219 19.93 6.48 14.81
N ALA A 220 19.00 7.23 14.21
CA ALA A 220 18.12 8.12 14.96
C ALA A 220 17.01 7.35 15.72
N CYS A 221 16.40 6.32 15.16
CA CYS A 221 15.13 5.77 15.65
C CYS A 221 15.16 4.29 16.06
N GLY A 222 16.31 3.63 15.93
CA GLY A 222 16.55 2.22 16.23
C GLY A 222 16.24 1.28 15.07
N ASP A 223 16.26 -0.02 15.36
CA ASP A 223 16.28 -1.09 14.35
C ASP A 223 14.93 -1.80 14.14
N ALA A 224 13.82 -1.18 14.56
CA ALA A 224 12.49 -1.77 14.35
C ALA A 224 12.16 -1.92 12.84
N PRO A 225 11.28 -2.85 12.46
CA PRO A 225 10.83 -3.01 11.08
C PRO A 225 10.24 -1.72 10.52
N ILE A 226 10.30 -1.54 9.20
CA ILE A 226 9.88 -0.30 8.55
C ILE A 226 8.60 -0.52 7.74
N ALA A 227 7.70 0.45 7.81
CA ALA A 227 6.53 0.55 6.95
C ALA A 227 6.49 1.91 6.25
N LEU A 228 6.21 1.91 4.95
CA LEU A 228 5.86 3.11 4.20
C LEU A 228 4.39 3.46 4.43
N MET A 229 4.12 4.71 4.77
CA MET A 229 2.76 5.22 4.85
C MET A 229 2.30 5.73 3.49
N THR A 230 1.61 4.87 2.74
CA THR A 230 1.21 5.03 1.34
C THR A 230 -0.13 5.75 1.22
N GLY A 231 -0.18 7.01 1.65
CA GLY A 231 -1.36 7.85 1.55
C GLY A 231 -1.52 8.81 2.72
N THR A 232 -2.41 9.79 2.56
CA THR A 232 -2.72 10.74 3.64
C THR A 232 -3.51 10.01 4.74
N PRO A 233 -3.04 9.99 6.00
CA PRO A 233 -3.78 9.41 7.09
C PRO A 233 -5.10 10.16 7.31
N LYS A 234 -6.15 9.45 7.72
CA LYS A 234 -7.47 10.03 7.98
C LYS A 234 -8.04 9.56 9.30
N ARG A 235 -8.95 10.35 9.86
CA ARG A 235 -9.81 9.91 10.96
C ARG A 235 -10.87 8.95 10.46
N LEU A 236 -11.42 8.17 11.40
CA LEU A 236 -12.63 7.41 11.12
C LEU A 236 -13.79 8.38 10.84
N PRO A 237 -14.62 8.08 9.82
CA PRO A 237 -15.77 8.88 9.54
C PRO A 237 -16.81 8.79 10.65
N ASP A 238 -17.58 9.86 10.82
CA ASP A 238 -18.85 9.78 11.55
C ASP A 238 -19.87 9.01 10.72
N CYS A 239 -20.42 7.92 11.27
CA CYS A 239 -21.35 7.01 10.57
C CYS A 239 -22.79 7.56 10.50
N SER A 240 -22.94 8.88 10.35
CA SER A 240 -24.25 9.51 10.25
C SER A 240 -24.97 9.14 8.95
N ALA A 241 -26.29 9.32 8.89
CA ALA A 241 -27.06 9.10 7.67
C ALA A 241 -26.56 9.96 6.49
N ALA A 242 -26.05 11.16 6.77
CA ALA A 242 -25.44 12.03 5.77
C ALA A 242 -24.15 11.42 5.20
N PHE A 243 -23.31 10.82 6.04
CA PHE A 243 -22.11 10.11 5.61
C PHE A 243 -22.45 8.94 4.67
N LEU A 244 -23.40 8.08 5.08
CA LEU A 244 -23.80 6.93 4.28
C LEU A 244 -24.37 7.36 2.91
N ALA A 245 -25.06 8.50 2.85
CA ALA A 245 -25.54 9.06 1.60
C ALA A 245 -24.40 9.54 0.68
N ILE A 246 -23.39 10.23 1.23
CA ILE A 246 -22.22 10.70 0.48
C ILE A 246 -21.40 9.51 -0.04
N GLU A 247 -21.16 8.49 0.78
CA GLU A 247 -20.44 7.28 0.34
C GLU A 247 -21.22 6.53 -0.74
N ALA A 248 -22.53 6.36 -0.59
CA ALA A 248 -23.36 5.76 -1.62
C ALA A 248 -23.32 6.56 -2.95
N GLU A 249 -23.23 7.88 -2.88
CA GLU A 249 -23.07 8.73 -4.07
C GLU A 249 -21.69 8.56 -4.71
N LYS A 250 -20.61 8.57 -3.92
CA LYS A 250 -19.26 8.32 -4.41
C LYS A 250 -19.15 6.95 -5.08
N GLN A 251 -19.68 5.90 -4.46
CA GLN A 251 -19.67 4.56 -5.05
C GLN A 251 -20.37 4.53 -6.40
N ARG A 252 -21.56 5.16 -6.52
CA ARG A 252 -22.25 5.29 -7.82
C ARG A 252 -21.39 5.99 -8.88
N HIS A 253 -20.67 7.05 -8.50
CA HIS A 253 -19.76 7.74 -9.42
C HIS A 253 -18.56 6.87 -9.83
N TYR A 254 -17.98 6.11 -8.89
CA TYR A 254 -16.89 5.18 -9.17
C TYR A 254 -17.34 4.05 -10.09
N ASP A 255 -18.49 3.43 -9.81
CA ASP A 255 -19.04 2.37 -10.63
C ASP A 255 -19.30 2.85 -12.07
N ALA A 256 -19.84 4.07 -12.21
CA ALA A 256 -20.08 4.68 -13.52
C ALA A 256 -18.77 4.99 -14.27
N ALA A 257 -17.77 5.54 -13.58
CA ALA A 257 -16.46 5.83 -14.18
C ALA A 257 -15.71 4.55 -14.58
N TYR A 258 -15.77 3.52 -13.73
CA TYR A 258 -15.18 2.21 -14.01
C TYR A 258 -15.86 1.54 -15.21
N ALA A 259 -17.20 1.58 -15.29
CA ALA A 259 -17.92 1.07 -16.44
C ALA A 259 -17.51 1.79 -17.74
N ALA A 260 -17.43 3.13 -17.72
CA ALA A 260 -17.00 3.91 -18.87
C ALA A 260 -15.56 3.58 -19.33
N GLN A 261 -14.63 3.42 -18.38
CA GLN A 261 -13.25 3.03 -18.69
C GLN A 261 -13.16 1.60 -19.21
N LYS A 262 -13.97 0.69 -18.66
CA LYS A 262 -14.06 -0.68 -19.14
C LYS A 262 -14.53 -0.72 -20.60
N ASP A 263 -15.59 0.03 -20.92
CA ASP A 263 -16.10 0.14 -22.27
C ASP A 263 -15.04 0.71 -23.24
N GLU A 264 -14.27 1.73 -22.80
CA GLU A 264 -13.17 2.30 -23.57
C GLU A 264 -12.02 1.30 -23.79
N ALA A 265 -11.61 0.59 -22.74
CA ALA A 265 -10.57 -0.43 -22.83
C ALA A 265 -10.99 -1.60 -23.73
N GLU A 266 -12.25 -2.04 -23.66
CA GLU A 266 -12.82 -3.07 -24.54
C GLU A 266 -12.90 -2.61 -25.99
N ALA A 267 -13.35 -1.38 -26.25
CA ALA A 267 -13.38 -0.81 -27.59
C ALA A 267 -11.98 -0.69 -28.20
N CYS A 268 -10.98 -0.28 -27.40
CA CYS A 268 -9.59 -0.23 -27.84
C CYS A 268 -9.06 -1.64 -28.18
N ARG A 269 -9.33 -2.65 -27.34
CA ARG A 269 -8.94 -4.04 -27.61
C ARG A 269 -9.57 -4.55 -28.91
N ALA A 270 -10.87 -4.35 -29.11
CA ALA A 270 -11.58 -4.76 -30.32
C ALA A 270 -11.04 -4.05 -31.59
N ALA A 271 -10.68 -2.77 -31.49
CA ALA A 271 -10.07 -2.02 -32.59
C ALA A 271 -8.66 -2.54 -32.93
N ASN A 272 -7.86 -2.88 -31.91
CA ASN A 272 -6.54 -3.47 -32.09
C ASN A 272 -6.62 -4.87 -32.70
N GLU A 273 -7.58 -5.71 -32.28
CA GLU A 273 -7.84 -7.02 -32.89
C GLU A 273 -8.25 -6.88 -34.37
N SER A 274 -9.13 -5.92 -34.68
CA SER A 274 -9.57 -5.64 -36.04
C SER A 274 -8.40 -5.16 -36.93
N ARG A 275 -7.52 -4.30 -36.40
CA ARG A 275 -6.30 -3.87 -37.09
C ARG A 275 -5.33 -5.02 -37.32
N ALA A 276 -5.09 -5.86 -36.30
CA ALA A 276 -4.23 -7.03 -36.42
C ALA A 276 -4.75 -8.01 -37.48
N ALA A 277 -6.08 -8.21 -37.56
CA ALA A 277 -6.71 -9.03 -38.59
C ALA A 277 -6.47 -8.48 -40.02
N VAL A 278 -6.49 -7.15 -40.21
CA VAL A 278 -6.22 -6.50 -41.50
C VAL A 278 -4.72 -6.51 -41.84
N GLU A 279 -3.83 -6.24 -40.87
CA GLU A 279 -2.37 -6.23 -41.06
C GLU A 279 -1.78 -7.62 -41.25
N SER A 280 -2.44 -8.68 -40.75
CA SER A 280 -2.06 -10.07 -41.03
C SER A 280 -2.02 -10.40 -42.53
N LYS A 281 -2.71 -9.59 -43.36
CA LYS A 281 -2.78 -9.73 -44.82
C LYS A 281 -1.81 -8.83 -45.58
N ARG A 282 -1.06 -7.93 -44.92
CA ARG A 282 -0.07 -7.05 -45.56
C ARG A 282 1.34 -7.64 -45.45
N VAL A 283 2.07 -7.66 -46.57
CA VAL A 283 3.51 -7.98 -46.61
C VAL A 283 4.28 -6.66 -46.48
N GLY A 284 4.68 -6.30 -45.25
CA GLY A 284 5.41 -5.08 -44.94
C GLY A 284 5.70 -4.93 -43.43
N PRO A 285 6.57 -4.00 -43.02
CA PRO A 285 6.89 -3.79 -41.61
C PRO A 285 5.63 -3.41 -40.81
N ARG A 286 5.39 -4.13 -39.70
CA ARG A 286 4.22 -3.94 -38.83
C ARG A 286 4.48 -2.79 -37.86
N THR A 287 3.51 -1.89 -37.74
CA THR A 287 3.53 -0.87 -36.69
C THR A 287 2.81 -1.47 -35.48
N PRO A 288 3.40 -1.49 -34.27
CA PRO A 288 2.71 -2.02 -33.10
C PRO A 288 1.43 -1.20 -32.82
N PRO A 289 0.33 -1.85 -32.38
CA PRO A 289 -0.87 -1.14 -31.98
C PRO A 289 -0.59 -0.24 -30.77
N ALA A 290 -1.35 0.85 -30.66
CA ALA A 290 -1.27 1.73 -29.50
C ALA A 290 -1.72 0.96 -28.23
N PRO A 291 -1.04 1.13 -27.09
CA PRO A 291 -1.44 0.50 -25.84
C PRO A 291 -2.81 1.02 -25.39
N CYS A 292 -3.69 0.11 -25.00
CA CYS A 292 -5.00 0.45 -24.46
C CYS A 292 -4.88 0.98 -23.02
N PRO A 293 -5.80 1.86 -22.58
CA PRO A 293 -5.77 2.36 -21.21
C PRO A 293 -5.94 1.20 -20.20
N PRO A 294 -5.18 1.19 -19.09
CA PRO A 294 -5.40 0.25 -18.00
C PRO A 294 -6.71 0.57 -17.30
N LEU A 295 -7.38 -0.46 -16.76
CA LEU A 295 -8.55 -0.27 -15.89
C LEU A 295 -8.09 0.36 -14.58
N LEU A 296 -8.77 1.40 -14.08
CA LEU A 296 -8.57 1.82 -12.70
C LEU A 296 -8.94 0.69 -11.75
N ASN A 297 -8.16 0.52 -10.68
CA ASN A 297 -8.59 -0.31 -9.55
C ASN A 297 -9.88 0.29 -8.97
N THR A 298 -10.96 -0.49 -8.97
CA THR A 298 -12.16 -0.15 -8.21
C THR A 298 -11.78 0.05 -6.75
N PRO A 299 -12.15 1.16 -6.11
CA PRO A 299 -12.02 1.26 -4.66
C PRO A 299 -12.80 0.09 -4.02
N PRO A 300 -12.36 -0.40 -2.85
CA PRO A 300 -13.07 -1.48 -2.16
C PRO A 300 -14.53 -1.06 -1.95
N PRO A 301 -15.49 -1.98 -2.15
CA PRO A 301 -16.91 -1.65 -2.00
C PRO A 301 -17.19 -1.12 -0.60
N ILE A 302 -18.24 -0.29 -0.46
CA ILE A 302 -18.72 0.23 0.83
C ILE A 302 -18.86 -0.89 1.88
N GLU A 303 -19.18 -2.12 1.48
CA GLU A 303 -19.28 -3.29 2.36
C GLU A 303 -17.91 -3.75 2.92
N ALA A 304 -16.84 -3.64 2.14
CA ALA A 304 -15.46 -3.94 2.57
C ALA A 304 -14.88 -2.83 3.47
N ILE A 305 -15.38 -1.60 3.34
CA ILE A 305 -15.08 -0.48 4.25
C ILE A 305 -16.02 -0.57 5.48
N GLY A 306 -17.25 -1.04 5.32
CA GLY A 306 -18.37 -0.84 6.24
C GLY A 306 -18.58 -1.91 7.31
N GLY A 307 -17.94 -3.08 7.22
CA GLY A 307 -18.05 -4.11 8.27
C GLY A 307 -17.41 -3.70 9.61
N ASP A 308 -16.28 -2.98 9.53
CA ASP A 308 -15.47 -2.63 10.71
C ASP A 308 -15.28 -1.12 10.92
N VAL A 309 -15.30 -0.28 9.88
CA VAL A 309 -15.17 1.20 10.00
C VAL A 309 -16.46 1.84 10.53
N CYS A 310 -17.61 1.20 10.27
CA CYS A 310 -18.94 1.72 10.58
C CYS A 310 -19.75 0.87 11.58
N ARG A 311 -19.09 0.18 12.54
CA ARG A 311 -19.85 -0.43 13.64
C ARG A 311 -20.50 0.65 14.50
N HIS A 312 -21.83 0.58 14.60
CA HIS A 312 -22.65 1.41 15.46
C HIS A 312 -22.10 1.41 16.90
N PRO A 313 -22.02 2.56 17.60
CA PRO A 313 -21.58 2.60 19.00
C PRO A 313 -22.48 1.76 19.93
N ASP A 314 -23.72 1.45 19.52
CA ASP A 314 -24.69 0.63 20.24
C ASP A 314 -24.77 -0.82 19.74
N ALA A 315 -23.97 -1.20 18.75
CA ALA A 315 -23.91 -2.61 18.33
C ALA A 315 -23.25 -3.40 19.47
N PRO A 316 -23.91 -4.41 20.06
CA PRO A 316 -23.30 -5.22 21.09
C PRO A 316 -22.00 -5.79 20.51
N VAL A 317 -20.89 -5.51 21.19
CA VAL A 317 -19.62 -6.18 20.93
C VAL A 317 -19.94 -7.66 21.04
N THR A 318 -20.07 -8.33 19.90
CA THR A 318 -20.12 -9.79 19.92
C THR A 318 -18.72 -10.16 20.39
N PRO A 319 -18.55 -10.78 21.57
CA PRO A 319 -17.23 -11.19 21.99
C PRO A 319 -16.70 -12.06 20.86
N GLY A 320 -15.55 -11.66 20.28
CA GLY A 320 -14.82 -12.56 19.42
C GLY A 320 -14.67 -13.90 20.15
N PRO A 321 -14.57 -15.03 19.42
CA PRO A 321 -14.34 -16.31 20.07
C PRO A 321 -13.20 -16.11 21.05
N LYS A 322 -13.49 -16.28 22.35
CA LYS A 322 -12.46 -16.18 23.38
C LYS A 322 -11.29 -17.04 22.90
N PRO A 323 -10.04 -16.56 22.96
CA PRO A 323 -8.89 -17.41 22.72
C PRO A 323 -9.14 -18.69 23.51
N GLN A 324 -9.32 -19.81 22.81
CA GLN A 324 -9.47 -21.08 23.49
C GLN A 324 -8.16 -21.26 24.22
N MET A 325 -8.20 -21.10 25.55
CA MET A 325 -7.09 -21.50 26.38
C MET A 325 -6.76 -22.94 25.96
N PRO A 326 -5.50 -23.25 25.65
CA PRO A 326 -5.11 -24.63 25.39
C PRO A 326 -5.61 -25.48 26.57
N PRO A 327 -6.18 -26.66 26.30
CA PRO A 327 -6.68 -27.52 27.35
C PRO A 327 -5.57 -27.72 28.39
N PRO A 328 -5.89 -27.69 29.69
CA PRO A 328 -4.90 -27.92 30.72
C PRO A 328 -4.19 -29.25 30.41
N PRO A 329 -2.86 -29.33 30.62
CA PRO A 329 -2.14 -30.57 30.42
C PRO A 329 -2.80 -31.69 31.25
N PRO A 330 -2.87 -32.92 30.74
CA PRO A 330 -3.47 -34.03 31.46
C PRO A 330 -2.80 -34.18 32.82
N PRO A 331 -3.56 -34.40 33.90
CA PRO A 331 -2.98 -34.58 35.22
C PRO A 331 -2.18 -35.88 35.25
N GLY A 332 -0.85 -35.75 35.37
CA GLY A 332 0.03 -36.89 35.60
C GLY A 332 1.29 -36.93 34.74
N LEU A 333 2.15 -35.92 34.84
CA LEU A 333 3.60 -36.09 34.70
C LEU A 333 4.29 -35.19 35.72
N SER A 334 4.35 -35.66 36.97
CA SER A 334 5.36 -35.21 37.90
C SER A 334 6.71 -35.80 37.52
N GLU A 335 7.77 -35.07 37.86
CA GLU A 335 9.17 -35.50 37.89
C GLU A 335 9.80 -35.63 36.50
N SER A 336 11.04 -35.22 36.23
CA SER A 336 12.18 -34.72 37.00
C SER A 336 13.18 -34.30 35.91
N THR A 337 14.00 -33.25 36.04
CA THR A 337 15.40 -33.41 36.42
C THR A 337 16.11 -32.13 36.01
N ILE A 338 16.50 -31.32 36.99
CA ILE A 338 17.57 -30.32 36.82
C ILE A 338 18.87 -31.10 37.07
N VAL A 339 19.66 -31.32 36.02
CA VAL A 339 21.09 -31.61 36.16
C VAL A 339 21.82 -30.31 35.89
N ARG A 340 22.67 -29.96 36.85
CA ARG A 340 23.64 -28.86 36.81
C ARG A 340 24.64 -29.03 35.69
#